data_AF-A0A3C0UTL9-F1
#
_entry.id   AF-A0A3C0UTL9-F1
#
_cell.length_a   1.000
_cell.length_b   1.000
_cell.length_c   1.000
_cell.angle_alpha   90.00
_cell.angle_beta   90.00
_cell.angle_gamma   90.00
#
_symmetry.space_group_name_H-M   'P 1'
#
loop_
_entity.id
_entity.type
_entity.pdbx_description
1 polymer ?
#
loop_
_entity_poly.entity_id
_entity_poly.type
_entity_poly.pdbx_seq_one_letter_code
_entity_poly.pdbx_strand_id
1 'polypeptide(L)'
;EKVQTEYKAMIDALRSQSPSLRFVHVTPPLVYSTASYEGNAAKMKVGQWMKDTFKGTDVIFDLQALEANDGSCQQSNVWRICPDNRNSSADPSDVNGIDTSDGQGHIGKKAGQRISKALLMSIYNAGR
;
A
#
# COMPACT_ATOMS: atom_id res chain seq x y z
N GLU A 1 5.02 14.81 -7.68
CA GLU A 1 4.83 15.97 -6.79
C GLU A 1 3.37 16.36 -6.63
N LYS A 2 2.59 16.65 -7.69
CA LYS A 2 1.17 17.05 -7.56
C LYS A 2 0.31 16.16 -6.63
N VAL A 3 0.38 14.83 -6.78
CA VAL A 3 -0.33 13.88 -5.91
C VAL A 3 0.03 14.06 -4.43
N GLN A 4 1.30 14.29 -4.12
CA GLN A 4 1.78 14.48 -2.75
C GLN A 4 1.25 15.79 -2.16
N THR A 5 1.33 16.88 -2.94
CA THR A 5 0.82 18.19 -2.55
C THR A 5 -0.69 18.16 -2.29
N GLU A 6 -1.47 17.61 -3.22
CA GLU A 6 -2.93 17.56 -3.10
C GLU A 6 -3.38 16.63 -1.97
N TYR A 7 -2.71 15.47 -1.80
CA TYR A 7 -2.99 14.57 -0.69
C TYR A 7 -2.72 15.25 0.65
N LYS A 8 -1.57 15.92 0.81
CA LYS A 8 -1.27 16.62 2.06
C LYS A 8 -2.27 17.74 2.34
N ALA A 9 -2.60 18.54 1.33
CA ALA A 9 -3.59 19.62 1.46
C ALA A 9 -4.96 19.09 1.91
N MET A 10 -5.40 17.93 1.37
CA MET A 10 -6.61 17.26 1.80
C MET A 10 -6.55 16.85 3.28
N ILE A 11 -5.46 16.20 3.72
CA ILE A 11 -5.30 15.75 5.11
C ILE A 11 -5.24 16.94 6.07
N ASP A 12 -4.50 18.00 5.72
CA ASP A 12 -4.40 19.22 6.53
C ASP A 12 -5.77 19.91 6.66
N ALA A 13 -6.53 19.99 5.56
CA ALA A 13 -7.88 20.57 5.57
C ALA A 13 -8.84 19.78 6.46
N LEU A 14 -8.84 18.44 6.36
CA LEU A 14 -9.67 17.58 7.22
C LEU A 14 -9.32 17.75 8.70
N ARG A 15 -8.01 17.82 9.02
CA ARG A 15 -7.54 18.03 10.40
C ARG A 15 -7.94 19.40 10.94
N SER A 16 -7.91 20.43 10.10
CA SER A 16 -8.37 21.77 10.49
C SER A 16 -9.87 21.83 10.76
N GLN A 17 -10.68 21.06 10.02
CA GLN A 17 -12.13 21.03 10.19
C GLN A 17 -12.56 20.16 11.38
N SER A 18 -11.82 19.09 11.67
CA SER A 18 -12.10 18.20 12.79
C SER A 18 -10.79 17.73 13.44
N PRO A 19 -10.26 18.46 14.44
CA PRO A 19 -8.99 18.16 15.08
C PRO A 19 -8.92 16.80 15.80
N SER A 20 -10.06 16.17 16.06
CA SER A 20 -10.17 14.84 16.65
C SER A 20 -10.05 13.69 15.64
N LEU A 21 -10.03 13.99 14.33
CA LEU A 21 -9.86 12.95 13.30
C LEU A 21 -8.48 12.31 13.43
N ARG A 22 -8.47 10.98 13.33
CA ARG A 22 -7.28 10.15 13.30
C ARG A 22 -7.13 9.55 11.92
N PHE A 23 -5.91 9.54 11.39
CA PHE A 23 -5.64 9.07 10.05
C PHE A 23 -4.82 7.78 10.07
N VAL A 24 -5.20 6.86 9.20
CA VAL A 24 -4.35 5.74 8.78
C VAL A 24 -4.03 5.97 7.30
N HIS A 25 -2.75 6.19 7.01
CA HIS A 25 -2.27 6.36 5.64
C HIS A 25 -1.86 5.01 5.08
N VAL A 26 -2.46 4.60 3.96
CA VAL A 26 -2.08 3.36 3.26
C VAL A 26 -1.15 3.71 2.11
N THR A 27 0.04 3.10 2.07
CA THR A 27 0.97 3.29 0.94
C THR A 27 0.40 2.70 -0.35
N PRO A 28 0.66 3.28 -1.54
CA PRO A 28 0.05 2.81 -2.78
C PRO A 28 0.40 1.35 -3.13
N PRO A 29 -0.57 0.53 -3.59
CA PRO A 29 -0.35 -0.89 -3.86
C PRO A 29 0.55 -1.14 -5.06
N LEU A 30 1.41 -2.15 -4.96
CA LEU A 30 2.33 -2.58 -6.02
C LEU A 30 1.64 -3.51 -7.02
N VAL A 31 2.15 -3.55 -8.25
CA VAL A 31 1.81 -4.58 -9.23
C VAL A 31 2.98 -5.54 -9.44
N TYR A 32 2.77 -6.63 -10.16
CA TYR A 32 3.79 -7.67 -10.33
C TYR A 32 4.92 -7.26 -11.30
N SER A 33 4.58 -6.52 -12.35
CA SER A 33 5.53 -5.96 -13.29
C SER A 33 6.28 -4.78 -12.68
N THR A 34 7.59 -4.71 -12.94
CA THR A 34 8.43 -3.54 -12.61
C THR A 34 8.68 -2.64 -13.81
N ALA A 35 7.94 -2.84 -14.91
CA ALA A 35 8.06 -1.98 -16.08
C ALA A 35 7.74 -0.52 -15.70
N SER A 36 8.45 0.42 -16.31
CA SER A 36 8.35 1.85 -15.94
C SER A 36 6.93 2.40 -16.08
N TYR A 37 6.17 1.93 -17.07
CA TYR A 37 4.80 2.36 -17.33
C TYR A 37 3.78 1.85 -16.29
N GLU A 38 4.11 0.81 -15.53
CA GLU A 38 3.27 0.28 -14.43
C GLU A 38 3.44 1.06 -13.12
N GLY A 39 4.52 1.85 -13.03
CA GLY A 39 4.65 2.91 -12.04
C GLY A 39 5.07 2.48 -10.63
N ASN A 40 5.46 1.22 -10.38
CA ASN A 40 5.90 0.78 -9.04
C ASN A 40 7.00 1.68 -8.45
N ALA A 41 7.99 2.09 -9.23
CA ALA A 41 9.03 3.02 -8.76
C ALA A 41 8.45 4.37 -8.31
N ALA A 42 7.43 4.89 -9.01
CA ALA A 42 6.75 6.12 -8.61
C ALA A 42 5.89 5.91 -7.35
N LYS A 43 5.19 4.76 -7.26
CA LYS A 43 4.41 4.36 -6.09
C LYS A 43 5.30 4.22 -4.84
N MET A 44 6.48 3.63 -4.95
CA MET A 44 7.45 3.54 -3.86
C MET A 44 7.91 4.93 -3.39
N LYS A 45 8.18 5.86 -4.33
CA LYS A 45 8.51 7.26 -3.97
C LYS A 45 7.37 7.93 -3.20
N VAL A 46 6.11 7.68 -3.57
CA VAL A 46 4.95 8.19 -2.82
C VAL A 46 4.84 7.51 -1.46
N GLY A 47 5.04 6.20 -1.37
CA GLY A 47 5.02 5.46 -0.09
C GLY A 47 6.10 5.95 0.87
N GLN A 48 7.33 6.16 0.38
CA GLN A 48 8.42 6.73 1.19
C GLN A 48 8.09 8.16 1.64
N TRP A 49 7.59 9.01 0.73
CA TRP A 49 7.16 10.35 1.08
C TRP A 49 6.06 10.35 2.16
N MET A 50 5.07 9.46 2.07
CA MET A 50 4.03 9.32 3.09
C MET A 50 4.64 8.96 4.45
N LYS A 51 5.58 8.00 4.46
CA LYS A 51 6.30 7.62 5.68
C LYS A 51 7.03 8.80 6.30
N ASP A 52 7.78 9.55 5.52
CA ASP A 52 8.54 10.67 6.05
C ASP A 52 7.66 11.84 6.49
N THR A 53 6.55 12.07 5.81
CA THR A 53 5.63 13.19 6.08
C THR A 53 4.78 12.96 7.32
N PHE A 54 4.27 11.74 7.52
CA PHE A 54 3.21 11.48 8.52
C PHE A 54 3.66 10.64 9.73
N LYS A 55 4.86 10.04 9.73
CA LYS A 55 5.32 9.12 10.82
C LYS A 55 5.29 9.70 12.23
N GLY A 56 5.37 11.02 12.38
CA GLY A 56 5.35 11.70 13.67
C GLY A 56 3.95 12.01 14.20
N THR A 57 2.92 11.90 13.36
CA THR A 57 1.57 12.37 13.68
C THR A 57 0.49 11.33 13.50
N ASP A 58 0.65 10.43 12.52
CA ASP A 58 -0.40 9.50 12.10
C ASP A 58 0.16 8.10 11.93
N VAL A 59 -0.74 7.11 11.86
CA VAL A 59 -0.35 5.73 11.58
C VAL A 59 -0.19 5.55 10.09
N ILE A 60 0.92 4.90 9.69
CA ILE A 60 1.13 4.46 8.31
C ILE A 60 0.97 2.95 8.25
N PHE A 61 0.03 2.50 7.42
CA PHE A 61 -0.06 1.12 6.99
C PHE A 61 0.77 0.94 5.71
N ASP A 62 2.01 0.47 5.89
CA ASP A 62 2.94 0.21 4.78
C ASP A 62 2.56 -1.09 4.05
N LEU A 63 1.54 -0.98 3.21
CA LEU A 63 1.09 -2.05 2.34
C LEU A 63 2.20 -2.52 1.38
N GLN A 64 3.06 -1.61 0.92
CA GLN A 64 4.15 -1.96 -0.01
C GLN A 64 5.15 -2.92 0.64
N ALA A 65 5.49 -2.70 1.91
CA ALA A 65 6.32 -3.61 2.69
C ALA A 65 5.68 -5.00 2.82
N LEU A 66 4.38 -5.06 3.10
CA LEU A 66 3.66 -6.33 3.21
C LEU A 66 3.55 -7.06 1.86
N GLU A 67 3.26 -6.33 0.78
CA GLU A 67 3.14 -6.89 -0.57
C GLU A 67 4.48 -7.42 -1.08
N ALA A 68 5.58 -6.72 -0.82
CA ALA A 68 6.92 -7.07 -1.30
C ALA A 68 7.76 -7.90 -0.30
N ASN A 69 7.19 -8.31 0.84
CA ASN A 69 7.90 -8.95 1.96
C ASN A 69 9.18 -8.18 2.33
N ASP A 70 9.01 -6.91 2.72
CA ASP A 70 10.07 -5.97 3.07
C ASP A 70 11.15 -5.82 1.98
N GLY A 71 10.73 -5.91 0.72
CA GLY A 71 11.60 -5.74 -0.44
C GLY A 71 12.27 -7.02 -0.94
N SER A 72 11.93 -8.18 -0.37
CA SER A 72 12.37 -9.49 -0.88
C SER A 72 11.96 -9.71 -2.34
N CYS A 73 10.80 -9.16 -2.74
CA CYS A 73 10.32 -9.22 -4.11
C CYS A 73 10.57 -7.89 -4.84
N GLN A 74 11.65 -7.88 -5.62
CA GLN A 74 12.03 -6.72 -6.43
C GLN A 74 12.77 -7.12 -7.70
N GLN A 75 12.80 -6.21 -8.67
CA GLN A 75 13.69 -6.28 -9.83
C GLN A 75 14.30 -4.91 -10.04
N SER A 76 15.63 -4.84 -10.23
CA SER A 76 16.36 -3.58 -10.42
C SER A 76 16.05 -2.52 -9.35
N ASN A 77 15.95 -2.94 -8.08
CA ASN A 77 15.59 -2.11 -6.93
C ASN A 77 14.17 -1.52 -6.94
N VAL A 78 13.29 -2.02 -7.81
CA VAL A 78 11.87 -1.67 -7.84
C VAL A 78 11.09 -2.82 -7.23
N TRP A 79 10.42 -2.55 -6.11
CA TRP A 79 9.58 -3.52 -5.43
C TRP A 79 8.37 -3.87 -6.29
N ARG A 80 7.92 -5.11 -6.14
CA ARG A 80 6.71 -5.65 -6.73
C ARG A 80 6.01 -6.54 -5.71
N ILE A 81 4.72 -6.77 -5.90
CA ILE A 81 4.00 -7.76 -5.09
C ILE A 81 4.68 -9.14 -5.23
N CYS A 82 4.91 -9.82 -4.12
CA CYS A 82 5.42 -11.18 -4.12
C CYS A 82 4.40 -12.15 -4.74
N PRO A 83 4.86 -13.20 -5.45
CA PRO A 83 3.97 -14.25 -5.94
C PRO A 83 3.03 -14.81 -4.86
N ASP A 84 3.53 -15.03 -3.65
CA ASP A 84 2.76 -15.57 -2.51
C ASP A 84 1.69 -14.60 -1.96
N ASN A 85 1.80 -13.31 -2.32
CA ASN A 85 0.84 -12.29 -1.96
C ASN A 85 -0.14 -12.00 -3.09
N ARG A 86 0.19 -12.38 -4.32
CA ARG A 86 -0.59 -12.10 -5.53
C ARG A 86 -1.70 -13.13 -5.74
N ASN A 87 -2.80 -12.67 -6.31
CA ASN A 87 -3.85 -13.49 -6.88
C ASN A 87 -3.27 -14.51 -7.86
N SER A 88 -3.45 -15.78 -7.54
CA SER A 88 -3.00 -16.91 -8.36
C SER A 88 -4.06 -18.00 -8.36
N SER A 89 -3.89 -19.03 -9.18
CA SER A 89 -4.76 -20.21 -9.14
C SER A 89 -4.76 -20.92 -7.77
N ALA A 90 -3.68 -20.78 -6.99
CA ALA A 90 -3.55 -21.36 -5.66
C ALA A 90 -4.18 -20.47 -4.54
N ASP A 91 -4.41 -19.19 -4.83
CA ASP A 91 -5.03 -18.22 -3.92
C ASP A 91 -5.84 -17.16 -4.70
N PRO A 92 -6.94 -17.53 -5.38
CA PRO A 92 -7.74 -16.58 -6.13
C PRO A 92 -8.50 -15.65 -5.17
N SER A 93 -8.61 -14.36 -5.49
CA SER A 93 -9.49 -13.48 -4.71
C SER A 93 -10.95 -13.66 -5.12
N ASP A 94 -11.86 -13.49 -4.15
CA ASP A 94 -13.30 -13.62 -4.37
C ASP A 94 -13.86 -12.53 -5.32
N VAL A 95 -13.16 -11.41 -5.47
CA VAL A 95 -13.61 -10.23 -6.24
C VAL A 95 -12.94 -10.16 -7.62
N ASN A 96 -11.62 -10.38 -7.69
CA ASN A 96 -10.82 -10.19 -8.90
C ASN A 96 -10.37 -11.52 -9.53
N GLY A 97 -10.66 -12.67 -8.91
CA GLY A 97 -10.27 -13.98 -9.42
C GLY A 97 -8.75 -14.19 -9.44
N ILE A 98 -8.23 -14.60 -10.60
CA ILE A 98 -6.81 -14.86 -10.84
C ILE A 98 -6.26 -13.74 -11.72
N ASP A 99 -5.10 -13.19 -11.36
CA ASP A 99 -4.43 -12.22 -12.23
C ASP A 99 -3.95 -12.91 -13.52
N THR A 100 -4.30 -12.31 -14.66
CA THR A 100 -3.98 -12.81 -16.00
C THR A 100 -2.83 -12.07 -16.67
N SER A 101 -2.36 -10.95 -16.09
CA SER A 101 -1.22 -10.20 -16.61
C SER A 101 -0.32 -9.64 -15.50
N ASP A 102 0.95 -9.43 -15.82
CA ASP A 102 1.93 -8.91 -14.86
C ASP A 102 1.67 -7.43 -14.48
N GLY A 103 0.90 -6.70 -15.28
CA GLY A 103 0.43 -5.34 -14.91
C GLY A 103 -0.56 -5.34 -13.73
N GLN A 104 -1.05 -6.52 -13.32
CA GLN A 104 -1.90 -6.67 -12.15
C GLN A 104 -1.09 -7.01 -10.90
N GLY A 105 -1.69 -6.74 -9.74
CA GLY A 105 -1.13 -7.08 -8.44
C GLY A 105 -2.22 -7.18 -7.40
N HIS A 106 -3.33 -7.84 -7.73
CA HIS A 106 -4.39 -8.02 -6.74
C HIS A 106 -3.90 -8.99 -5.67
N ILE A 107 -4.24 -8.69 -4.41
CA ILE A 107 -3.86 -9.53 -3.27
C ILE A 107 -4.75 -10.78 -3.20
N GLY A 108 -4.12 -11.96 -3.09
CA GLY A 108 -4.74 -13.26 -2.90
C GLY A 108 -5.68 -13.31 -1.70
N LYS A 109 -6.65 -14.23 -1.67
CA LYS A 109 -7.61 -14.33 -0.55
C LYS A 109 -6.91 -14.62 0.79
N LYS A 110 -6.04 -15.62 0.85
CA LYS A 110 -5.27 -15.97 2.06
C LYS A 110 -4.29 -14.86 2.42
N ALA A 111 -3.63 -14.28 1.42
CA ALA A 111 -2.75 -13.13 1.64
C ALA A 111 -3.52 -11.93 2.23
N GLY A 112 -4.69 -11.63 1.69
CA GLY A 112 -5.58 -10.57 2.15
C GLY A 112 -6.08 -10.79 3.57
N GLN A 113 -6.42 -12.03 3.94
CA GLN A 113 -6.77 -12.38 5.32
C GLN A 113 -5.63 -12.18 6.32
N ARG A 114 -4.37 -12.37 5.89
CA ARG A 114 -3.20 -12.10 6.73
C ARG A 114 -2.94 -10.60 6.83
N ILE A 115 -2.93 -9.91 5.70
CA ILE A 115 -2.65 -8.46 5.60
C ILE A 115 -3.73 -7.64 6.31
N SER A 116 -5.00 -8.07 6.27
CA SER A 116 -6.11 -7.37 6.94
C SER A 116 -5.94 -7.31 8.45
N LYS A 117 -5.31 -8.32 9.08
CA LYS A 117 -5.00 -8.27 10.52
C LYS A 117 -4.05 -7.13 10.86
N ALA A 118 -3.04 -6.89 10.02
CA ALA A 118 -2.13 -5.77 10.18
C ALA A 118 -2.85 -4.44 9.96
N LEU A 119 -3.76 -4.35 8.98
CA LEU A 119 -4.59 -3.15 8.77
C LEU A 119 -5.48 -2.86 10.00
N LEU A 120 -6.15 -3.88 10.55
CA LEU A 120 -6.96 -3.74 11.76
C LEU A 120 -6.13 -3.25 12.95
N MET A 121 -4.89 -3.73 13.09
CA MET A 121 -3.97 -3.25 14.11
C MET A 121 -3.56 -1.78 13.87
N SER A 122 -3.32 -1.38 12.62
CA SER A 122 -3.06 0.03 12.29
C SER A 122 -4.24 0.95 12.65
N ILE A 123 -5.48 0.52 12.37
CA ILE A 123 -6.69 1.25 12.76
C ILE A 123 -6.81 1.36 14.28
N TYR A 124 -6.60 0.24 14.99
CA TYR A 124 -6.61 0.23 16.45
C TYR A 124 -5.57 1.20 17.04
N ASN A 125 -4.35 1.18 16.52
CA ASN A 125 -3.27 2.07 16.98
C ASN A 125 -3.54 3.54 16.68
N ALA A 126 -4.23 3.87 15.58
CA ALA A 126 -4.62 5.25 15.29
C ALA A 126 -5.66 5.80 16.27
N GLY A 127 -6.48 4.92 16.86
CA GLY A 127 -7.52 5.28 17.83
C GLY A 127 -7.05 5.31 19.29
N ARG A 128 -5.83 4.88 19.58
CA ARG A 128 -5.22 4.96 20.92
C ARG A 128 -4.65 6.36 21.18
#